data_AF-A0A1H0NWH1-F1
#
_entry.id   AF-A0A1H0NWH1-F1
#
_cell.length_a   1.000
_cell.length_b   1.000
_cell.length_c   1.000
_cell.angle_alpha   90.00
_cell.angle_beta   90.00
_cell.angle_gamma   90.00
#
_symmetry.space_group_name_H-M   'P 1'
#
loop_
_entity.id
_entity.type
_entity.pdbx_description
1 polymer ?
#
loop_
_entity_poly.entity_id
_entity_poly.type
_entity_poly.pdbx_seq_one_letter_code
_entity_poly.pdbx_strand_id
1 'polypeptide(L)'
;MTPTFLPHQTLDLVGVLEAPMPSSTEIKGRQRLLALRDQAIAAGAHVLIVLWQNLEWTLLAVQPPADVVINDARELIPNLLRNPEALQQMRQRAGQGSHLQWLTLSRPITTQH
;
A
#
# COMPACT_ATOMS: atom_id res chain seq x y z
N MET A 1 10.13 9.04 11.32
CA MET A 1 10.25 7.59 11.55
C MET A 1 9.83 6.86 10.29
N THR A 2 10.58 5.84 9.87
CA THR A 2 10.42 5.17 8.59
C THR A 2 9.39 4.03 8.70
N PRO A 3 8.33 3.99 7.88
CA PRO A 3 7.42 2.86 7.84
C PRO A 3 8.08 1.63 7.20
N THR A 4 7.58 0.45 7.56
CA THR A 4 8.00 -0.81 6.93
C THR A 4 7.09 -1.08 5.74
N PHE A 5 7.69 -1.26 4.56
CA PHE A 5 6.95 -1.63 3.35
C PHE A 5 7.04 -3.13 3.14
N LEU A 6 5.89 -3.78 3.05
CA LEU A 6 5.75 -5.21 2.81
C LEU A 6 5.06 -5.42 1.45
N PRO A 7 5.43 -6.47 0.71
CA PRO A 7 4.73 -6.82 -0.53
C PRO A 7 3.28 -7.22 -0.23
N HIS A 8 2.36 -6.97 -1.15
CA HIS A 8 0.94 -7.38 -1.00
C HIS A 8 0.76 -8.90 -0.84
N GLN A 9 1.76 -9.70 -1.20
CA GLN A 9 1.81 -11.15 -0.99
C GLN A 9 1.85 -11.50 0.51
N THR A 10 2.31 -10.58 1.38
CA THR A 10 2.30 -10.79 2.82
C THR A 10 0.87 -10.94 3.39
N LEU A 11 -0.15 -10.31 2.79
CA LEU A 11 -1.57 -10.55 3.15
C LEU A 11 -2.02 -11.99 2.89
N ASP A 12 -1.41 -12.66 1.92
CA ASP A 12 -1.69 -14.06 1.62
C ASP A 12 -1.08 -14.95 2.70
N LEU A 13 0.19 -14.71 3.04
CA LEU A 13 0.95 -15.43 4.06
C LEU A 13 0.39 -15.27 5.49
N VAL A 14 -0.11 -14.08 5.86
CA VAL A 14 -0.75 -13.88 7.16
C VAL A 14 -1.98 -14.77 7.32
N GLY A 15 -2.76 -14.97 6.25
CA GLY A 15 -3.91 -15.90 6.28
C GLY A 15 -3.53 -17.37 6.46
N VAL A 16 -2.26 -17.74 6.28
CA VAL A 16 -1.72 -19.08 6.55
C VAL A 16 -1.21 -19.20 7.99
N LEU A 17 -0.83 -18.08 8.61
CA LEU A 17 -0.27 -18.00 9.97
C LEU A 17 -1.31 -17.65 11.04
N GLU A 18 -2.46 -17.10 10.66
CA GLU A 18 -3.54 -16.80 11.59
C GLU A 18 -4.14 -18.09 12.17
N ALA A 19 -4.32 -18.09 13.49
CA ALA A 19 -4.72 -19.20 14.34
C ALA A 19 -5.93 -20.00 13.79
N PRO A 20 -6.14 -21.26 14.22
CA PRO A 20 -7.12 -22.19 13.65
C PRO A 20 -8.60 -21.73 13.60
N MET A 21 -8.96 -20.57 14.16
CA MET A 21 -10.30 -19.99 14.07
C MET A 21 -10.26 -18.46 14.02
N PRO A 22 -10.07 -17.84 12.84
CA PRO A 22 -10.26 -16.40 12.68
C PRO A 22 -11.72 -16.04 12.95
N SER A 23 -11.96 -14.92 13.63
CA SER A 23 -13.31 -14.41 13.89
C SER A 23 -13.99 -14.05 12.57
N SER A 24 -15.32 -14.19 12.47
CA SER A 24 -16.07 -13.89 11.22
C SER A 24 -15.86 -12.45 10.72
N THR A 25 -15.57 -11.51 11.62
CA THR A 25 -15.20 -10.12 11.31
C THR A 25 -13.83 -10.01 10.66
N GLU A 26 -12.85 -10.81 11.09
CA GLU A 26 -11.49 -10.85 10.54
C GLU A 26 -11.51 -11.45 9.13
N ILE A 27 -12.31 -12.49 8.92
CA ILE A 27 -12.54 -13.09 7.58
C ILE A 27 -13.13 -12.06 6.62
N LYS A 28 -14.18 -11.33 7.04
CA LYS A 28 -14.81 -10.28 6.21
C LYS A 28 -13.87 -9.11 5.96
N GLY A 29 -13.11 -8.69 6.97
CA GLY A 29 -12.07 -7.68 6.84
C GLY A 29 -11.04 -8.09 5.80
N ARG A 30 -10.49 -9.30 5.93
CA ARG A 30 -9.50 -9.87 5.01
C ARG A 30 -10.02 -9.99 3.57
N GLN A 31 -11.24 -10.51 3.37
CA GLN A 31 -11.83 -10.60 2.03
C GLN A 31 -11.98 -9.22 1.39
N ARG A 32 -12.38 -8.20 2.18
CA ARG A 32 -12.46 -6.83 1.71
C ARG A 32 -11.10 -6.27 1.33
N LEU A 33 -10.04 -6.59 2.07
CA LEU A 33 -8.67 -6.16 1.75
C LEU A 33 -8.13 -6.84 0.50
N LEU A 34 -8.38 -8.15 0.33
CA LEU A 34 -8.02 -8.89 -0.87
C LEU A 34 -8.76 -8.34 -2.09
N ALA A 35 -10.04 -8.02 -1.96
CA ALA A 35 -10.83 -7.39 -3.03
C ALA A 35 -10.32 -5.98 -3.38
N LEU A 36 -9.90 -5.19 -2.38
CA LEU A 36 -9.32 -3.86 -2.60
C LEU A 36 -7.95 -3.95 -3.29
N ARG A 37 -7.12 -4.90 -2.87
CA ARG A 37 -5.85 -5.22 -3.53
C ARG A 37 -6.08 -5.62 -4.98
N ASP A 38 -6.99 -6.55 -5.22
CA ASP A 38 -7.27 -7.07 -6.55
C ASP A 38 -7.79 -5.98 -7.49
N GLN A 39 -8.70 -5.13 -7.01
CA GLN A 39 -9.15 -3.95 -7.76
C GLN A 39 -8.01 -2.99 -8.11
N ALA A 40 -7.09 -2.74 -7.18
CA ALA A 40 -5.93 -1.88 -7.45
C ALA A 40 -4.99 -2.52 -8.48
N ILE A 41 -4.73 -3.83 -8.39
CA ILE A 41 -3.91 -4.56 -9.38
C ILE A 41 -4.58 -4.56 -10.75
N ALA A 42 -5.90 -4.81 -10.81
CA ALA A 42 -6.67 -4.78 -12.06
C ALA A 42 -6.68 -3.39 -12.71
N ALA A 43 -6.59 -2.32 -11.91
CA ALA A 43 -6.42 -0.95 -12.37
C ALA A 43 -4.98 -0.61 -12.80
N GLY A 44 -4.05 -1.58 -12.74
CA GLY A 44 -2.63 -1.40 -13.07
C GLY A 44 -1.83 -0.70 -11.97
N ALA A 45 -2.34 -0.63 -10.75
CA ALA A 45 -1.62 -0.08 -9.60
C ALA A 45 -0.81 -1.16 -8.89
N HIS A 46 0.37 -0.77 -8.42
CA HIS A 46 1.25 -1.60 -7.61
C HIS A 46 0.84 -1.51 -6.15
N VAL A 47 0.50 -2.65 -5.55
CA VAL A 47 0.01 -2.69 -4.17
C VAL A 47 1.13 -3.05 -3.20
N LEU A 48 1.25 -2.23 -2.16
CA LEU A 48 2.17 -2.38 -1.03
C LEU A 48 1.37 -2.33 0.28
N ILE A 49 1.88 -3.01 1.31
CA ILE A 49 1.38 -2.88 2.66
C ILE A 49 2.36 -2.00 3.43
N VAL A 50 1.87 -0.93 4.01
CA VAL A 50 2.65 0.01 4.82
C VAL A 50 2.34 -0.29 6.28
N LEU A 51 3.31 -0.81 7.02
CA LEU A 51 3.23 -1.07 8.45
C LEU A 51 3.90 0.08 9.21
N TRP A 52 3.12 0.73 10.06
CA TRP A 52 3.57 1.79 10.96
C TRP A 52 4.03 1.18 12.29
N GLN A 53 4.91 1.88 13.02
CA GLN A 53 5.44 1.39 14.31
C GLN A 53 4.37 1.20 15.39
N ASN A 54 3.19 1.81 15.21
CA ASN A 54 2.04 1.71 16.09
C ASN A 54 1.22 0.43 15.89
N LEU A 55 1.71 -0.53 15.08
CA LEU A 55 0.95 -1.68 14.57
C LEU A 55 -0.23 -1.31 13.67
N GLU A 56 -0.38 -0.02 13.33
CA GLU A 56 -1.29 0.44 12.29
C GLU A 56 -0.74 0.00 10.92
N TRP A 57 -1.64 -0.42 10.04
CA TRP A 57 -1.28 -0.83 8.68
C TRP A 57 -2.17 -0.14 7.65
N THR A 58 -1.68 -0.01 6.42
CA THR A 58 -2.42 0.58 5.31
C THR A 58 -2.03 -0.09 4.01
N LEU A 59 -3.01 -0.43 3.18
CA LEU A 59 -2.80 -0.80 1.79
C LEU A 59 -2.55 0.46 0.97
N LEU A 60 -1.39 0.50 0.33
CA LEU A 60 -1.00 1.55 -0.59
C LEU A 60 -1.05 1.00 -2.02
N ALA A 61 -2.01 1.49 -2.79
CA ALA A 61 -2.07 1.30 -4.22
C ALA A 61 -1.32 2.44 -4.90
N VAL A 62 -0.16 2.15 -5.47
CA VAL A 62 0.65 3.13 -6.17
C VAL A 62 0.44 2.96 -7.67
N GLN A 63 -0.17 3.96 -8.30
CA GLN A 63 -0.32 3.95 -9.75
C GLN A 63 0.90 4.66 -10.38
N PRO A 64 1.76 3.93 -11.10
CA PRO A 64 2.86 4.55 -11.83
C PRO A 64 2.30 5.36 -13.01
N PRO A 65 3.05 6.37 -13.50
CA PRO A 65 2.69 7.06 -14.73
C PRO A 65 2.73 6.07 -15.91
N ALA A 66 1.88 6.28 -16.91
CA ALA A 66 1.68 5.34 -18.03
C ALA A 66 2.94 4.97 -18.83
N ASP A 67 3.98 5.79 -18.74
CA ASP A 67 5.26 5.61 -19.43
C ASP A 67 6.27 4.76 -18.63
N VAL A 68 5.99 4.48 -17.36
CA VAL A 68 6.90 3.76 -16.47
C VAL A 68 6.35 2.36 -16.18
N VAL A 69 7.03 1.35 -16.72
CA VAL A 69 6.78 -0.05 -16.38
C VAL A 69 7.50 -0.36 -15.08
N ILE A 70 6.75 -0.53 -14.00
CA ILE A 70 7.27 -1.04 -12.74
C ILE A 70 7.05 -2.54 -12.73
N ASN A 71 8.12 -3.32 -12.50
CA ASN A 71 7.99 -4.77 -12.42
C ASN A 71 7.71 -5.20 -10.99
N ASP A 72 8.31 -4.51 -10.02
CA ASP A 72 8.13 -4.81 -8.60
C ASP A 72 7.74 -3.55 -7.81
N ALA A 73 6.71 -3.68 -6.97
CA ALA A 73 6.24 -2.57 -6.16
C ALA A 73 7.33 -2.02 -5.21
N ARG A 74 8.36 -2.82 -4.87
CA ARG A 74 9.51 -2.38 -4.08
C ARG A 74 10.36 -1.31 -4.79
N GLU A 75 10.33 -1.25 -6.12
CA GLU A 75 11.01 -0.21 -6.90
C GLU A 75 10.42 1.19 -6.63
N LEU A 76 9.19 1.24 -6.10
CA LEU A 76 8.50 2.48 -5.74
C LEU A 76 8.89 2.98 -4.35
N ILE A 77 9.38 2.11 -3.46
CA ILE A 77 9.80 2.46 -2.10
C ILE A 77 10.78 3.64 -2.07
N PRO A 78 11.89 3.66 -2.85
CA PRO A 78 12.79 4.81 -2.83
C PRO A 78 12.11 6.10 -3.29
N ASN A 79 11.18 6.05 -4.24
CA ASN A 79 10.41 7.22 -4.68
C ASN A 79 9.43 7.73 -3.62
N LEU A 80 8.83 6.83 -2.85
CA LEU A 80 7.99 7.16 -1.70
C LEU A 80 8.81 7.81 -0.58
N LEU A 81 9.99 7.26 -0.27
CA LEU A 81 10.89 7.80 0.75
C LEU A 81 11.43 9.19 0.37
N ARG A 82 11.54 9.49 -0.92
CA ARG A 82 11.90 10.83 -1.41
C ARG A 82 10.78 11.86 -1.25
N ASN A 83 9.53 11.43 -1.01
CA ASN A 83 8.36 12.29 -0.81
C ASN A 83 7.76 12.13 0.60
N PRO A 84 8.41 12.71 1.63
CA PRO A 84 7.96 12.57 3.02
C PRO A 84 6.58 13.18 3.28
N GLU A 85 6.15 14.19 2.51
CA GLU A 85 4.80 14.78 2.63
C GLU A 85 3.70 13.78 2.25
N ALA A 86 3.90 13.01 1.18
CA ALA A 86 2.97 11.96 0.77
C ALA A 86 2.83 10.89 1.86
N LEU A 87 3.94 10.50 2.49
CA LEU A 87 3.94 9.55 3.61
C LEU A 87 3.21 10.11 4.84
N GLN A 88 3.33 11.40 5.14
CA GLN A 88 2.60 12.02 6.25
C GLN A 88 1.10 12.07 5.99
N GLN A 89 0.67 12.47 4.79
CA GLN A 89 -0.75 12.45 4.42
C GLN A 89 -1.31 11.02 4.48
N MET A 90 -0.53 10.03 4.02
CA MET A 90 -0.91 8.63 4.15
C MET A 90 -1.12 8.24 5.60
N ARG A 91 -0.19 8.57 6.49
CA ARG A 91 -0.34 8.28 7.91
C ARG A 91 -1.60 8.92 8.52
N GLN A 92 -1.90 10.17 8.14
CA GLN A 92 -3.08 10.86 8.65
C GLN A 92 -4.38 10.17 8.25
N ARG A 93 -4.52 9.73 6.98
CA ARG A 93 -5.75 9.04 6.56
C ARG A 93 -5.81 7.61 7.10
N ALA A 94 -4.67 6.95 7.31
CA ALA A 94 -4.60 5.65 7.98
C ALA A 94 -5.22 5.71 9.38
N GLY A 95 -4.86 6.73 10.17
CA GLY A 95 -5.42 6.97 11.50
C GLY A 95 -6.91 7.32 11.52
N GLN A 96 -7.51 7.64 10.37
CA GLN A 96 -8.95 7.87 10.21
C GLN A 96 -9.72 6.59 9.79
N GLY A 97 -9.06 5.43 9.74
CA GLY A 97 -9.66 4.17 9.32
C GLY A 97 -9.72 3.96 7.81
N SER A 98 -9.04 4.78 7.01
CA SER A 98 -8.86 4.53 5.57
C SER A 98 -7.76 3.49 5.35
N HIS A 99 -8.16 2.23 5.25
CA HIS A 99 -7.26 1.10 5.07
C HIS A 99 -6.69 0.98 3.64
N LEU A 100 -7.27 1.66 2.64
CA LEU A 100 -6.74 1.73 1.27
C LEU A 100 -6.44 3.17 0.89
N GLN A 101 -5.25 3.41 0.35
CA GLN A 101 -4.89 4.68 -0.23
C GLN A 101 -4.31 4.54 -1.62
N TRP A 102 -4.79 5.41 -2.49
CA TRP A 102 -4.31 5.55 -3.85
C TRP A 102 -3.27 6.66 -3.87
N LEU A 103 -2.08 6.34 -4.36
CA LEU A 103 -1.03 7.30 -4.61
C LEU A 103 -0.69 7.25 -6.09
N THR A 104 -0.96 8.33 -6.80
CA THR A 104 -0.51 8.49 -8.17
C THR A 104 0.88 9.10 -8.12
N LEU A 105 1.88 8.39 -8.62
CA LEU A 105 3.20 8.98 -8.78
C LEU A 105 3.16 9.88 -10.01
N SER A 106 3.14 11.18 -9.77
CA SER A 106 3.36 12.16 -10.84
C SER A 106 4.86 12.26 -11.12
N ARG A 107 5.21 12.35 -12.41
CA ARG A 107 6.54 12.79 -12.84
C ARG A 107 6.90 14.06 -12.04
N PRO A 108 8.09 14.17 -11.42
CA PRO A 108 8.59 15.48 -11.09
C PRO A 108 8.74 16.20 -12.43
N ILE A 109 7.94 17.24 -12.65
CA ILE A 109 8.26 18.24 -13.65
C ILE A 109 9.65 18.74 -13.26
N THR A 110 10.68 18.15 -13.88
CA THR A 110 11.96 18.83 -14.04
C THR A 110 11.59 20.09 -14.81
N THR A 111 11.33 21.15 -14.07
CA THR A 111 11.46 22.51 -14.58
C THR A 111 12.93 22.61 -14.95
N GLN A 112 13.23 22.29 -16.21
CA GLN A 112 14.50 22.67 -16.82
C GLN A 112 14.50 24.19 -16.77
N HIS A 113 15.36 24.73 -15.91
CA HIS A 113 15.67 26.15 -15.83
C HIS A 113 16.91 26.43 -16.67
#